data_AF-A0A7J3NPM6-F1
#
_entry.id   AF-A0A7J3NPM6-F1
#
_cell.length_a   1.000
_cell.length_b   1.000
_cell.length_c   1.000
_cell.angle_alpha   90.00
_cell.angle_beta   90.00
_cell.angle_gamma   90.00
#
_symmetry.space_group_name_H-M   'P 1'
#
loop_
_entity.id
_entity.type
_entity.pdbx_description
1 polymer ?
#
loop_
_entity_poly.entity_id
_entity_poly.type
_entity_poly.pdbx_seq_one_letter_code
_entity_poly.pdbx_strand_id
1 'polypeptide(L)'
;MDKVDGELNELESFLQRILNDPLISRLLPSSSLTRIQLETLIIHFLLDENAGREVQYSLKGLLRFSRSARGRKPRFARGVTKGAFRRVLEQACRNVVKSIYTLILLGYIGLLDTPNLAPYIELSNFISSYRERLGLEYGDPSPHLKKLEEQLVQLVDEYAKPFMVAGKF
;
A
#
# COMPACT_ATOMS: atom_id res chain seq x y z
N MET A 1 -21.45 18.10 15.87
CA MET A 1 -20.00 17.83 15.96
C MET A 1 -19.73 16.33 15.97
N ASP A 2 -20.65 15.51 16.51
CA ASP A 2 -20.44 14.06 16.72
C ASP A 2 -20.36 13.15 15.49
N LYS A 3 -20.96 13.51 14.34
CA LYS A 3 -21.00 12.61 13.16
C LYS A 3 -19.71 12.63 12.33
N VAL A 4 -19.08 13.80 12.21
CA VAL A 4 -17.83 13.98 11.43
C VAL A 4 -16.64 13.35 12.17
N ASP A 5 -16.60 13.48 13.50
CA ASP A 5 -15.55 12.87 14.32
C ASP A 5 -15.67 11.34 14.33
N GLY A 6 -16.88 10.78 14.24
CA GLY A 6 -17.11 9.34 14.08
C GLY A 6 -16.53 8.79 12.77
N GLU A 7 -16.86 9.42 11.64
CA GLU A 7 -16.37 9.02 10.30
C GLU A 7 -14.84 9.09 10.20
N LEU A 8 -14.21 10.09 10.83
CA LEU A 8 -12.75 10.24 10.87
C LEU A 8 -12.06 9.13 11.68
N ASN A 9 -12.67 8.69 12.79
CA ASN A 9 -12.12 7.62 13.64
C ASN A 9 -12.21 6.24 12.99
N GLU A 10 -13.29 5.96 12.26
CA GLU A 10 -13.44 4.72 11.49
C GLU A 10 -12.38 4.63 10.40
N LEU A 11 -12.16 5.74 9.70
CA LEU A 11 -11.14 5.84 8.67
C LEU A 11 -9.72 5.71 9.21
N GLU A 12 -9.42 6.35 10.35
CA GLU A 12 -8.14 6.18 11.04
C GLU A 12 -7.90 4.72 11.38
N SER A 13 -8.91 4.03 11.91
CA SER A 13 -8.85 2.62 12.27
C SER A 13 -8.62 1.71 11.05
N PHE A 14 -9.32 1.99 9.94
CA PHE A 14 -9.15 1.29 8.67
C PHE A 14 -7.73 1.46 8.10
N LEU A 15 -7.23 2.71 8.08
CA LEU A 15 -5.86 2.99 7.61
C LEU A 15 -4.80 2.32 8.47
N GLN A 16 -4.98 2.30 9.80
CA GLN A 16 -4.07 1.59 10.70
C GLN A 16 -4.09 0.08 10.44
N ARG A 17 -5.27 -0.52 10.22
CA ARG A 17 -5.40 -1.94 9.87
C ARG A 17 -4.65 -2.30 8.60
N ILE A 18 -4.79 -1.51 7.54
CA ILE A 18 -4.04 -1.72 6.28
C ILE A 18 -2.54 -1.54 6.51
N LEU A 19 -2.12 -0.42 7.10
CA LEU A 19 -0.69 -0.10 7.23
C LEU A 19 0.08 -0.98 8.23
N ASN A 20 -0.64 -1.75 9.04
CA ASN A 20 -0.07 -2.73 9.98
C ASN A 20 -0.33 -4.18 9.52
N ASP A 21 -0.92 -4.38 8.34
CA ASP A 21 -1.13 -5.70 7.77
C ASP A 21 0.22 -6.41 7.56
N PRO A 22 0.37 -7.70 7.95
CA PRO A 22 1.63 -8.42 7.85
C PRO A 22 2.19 -8.49 6.43
N LEU A 23 1.34 -8.71 5.43
CA LEU A 23 1.75 -8.75 4.03
C LEU A 23 2.27 -7.38 3.58
N ILE A 24 1.58 -6.30 3.94
CA ILE A 24 2.02 -4.94 3.62
C ILE A 24 3.36 -4.65 4.29
N SER A 25 3.53 -5.03 5.56
CA SER A 25 4.77 -4.83 6.30
C SER A 25 5.96 -5.60 5.69
N ARG A 26 5.69 -6.70 4.97
CA ARG A 26 6.69 -7.53 4.30
C ARG A 26 7.01 -7.04 2.89
N LEU A 27 6.02 -6.61 2.12
CA LEU A 27 6.20 -6.15 0.74
C LEU A 27 6.71 -4.71 0.64
N LEU A 28 6.27 -3.84 1.55
CA LEU A 28 6.57 -2.41 1.49
C LEU A 28 8.07 -2.09 1.51
N PRO A 29 8.91 -2.70 2.37
CA PRO A 29 10.35 -2.43 2.40
C PRO A 29 11.08 -2.71 1.09
N SER A 30 10.62 -3.71 0.32
CA SER A 30 11.21 -4.11 -0.96
C SER A 30 10.55 -3.45 -2.18
N SER A 31 9.57 -2.57 -1.96
CA SER A 31 8.84 -1.89 -3.02
C SER A 31 9.47 -0.55 -3.41
N SER A 32 8.98 0.07 -4.50
CA SER A 32 9.35 1.44 -4.89
C SER A 32 8.66 2.53 -4.05
N LEU A 33 7.88 2.15 -3.03
CA LEU A 33 7.09 3.05 -2.20
C LEU A 33 7.59 3.08 -0.75
N THR A 34 7.62 4.28 -0.18
CA THR A 34 7.76 4.47 1.28
C THR A 34 6.40 4.34 1.97
N ARG A 35 6.40 4.07 3.28
CA ARG A 35 5.15 4.03 4.08
C ARG A 35 4.29 5.29 3.91
N ILE A 36 4.93 6.46 3.87
CA ILE A 36 4.24 7.75 3.70
C ILE A 36 3.60 7.86 2.31
N GLN A 37 4.27 7.33 1.27
CA GLN A 37 3.73 7.32 -0.09
C GLN A 37 2.56 6.33 -0.22
N LEU A 38 2.68 5.13 0.35
CA LEU A 38 1.59 4.15 0.38
C LEU A 38 0.36 4.72 1.11
N GLU A 39 0.55 5.28 2.30
CA GLU A 39 -0.51 5.96 3.05
C GLU A 39 -1.19 7.06 2.22
N THR A 40 -0.39 7.88 1.52
CA THR A 40 -0.91 8.97 0.67
C THR A 40 -1.73 8.43 -0.51
N LEU A 41 -1.33 7.30 -1.12
CA LEU A 41 -2.08 6.66 -2.20
C LEU A 41 -3.41 6.09 -1.69
N ILE A 42 -3.42 5.41 -0.53
CA ILE A 42 -4.64 4.88 0.08
C ILE A 42 -5.62 6.02 0.39
N ILE A 43 -5.13 7.10 1.00
CA ILE A 43 -5.94 8.29 1.29
C ILE A 43 -6.44 8.96 -0.01
N HIS A 44 -5.69 8.89 -1.10
CA HIS A 44 -6.10 9.54 -2.33
C HIS A 44 -7.15 8.74 -3.11
N PHE A 45 -6.92 7.42 -3.28
CA PHE A 45 -7.71 6.54 -4.16
C PHE A 45 -8.77 5.73 -3.41
N LEU A 46 -8.39 5.04 -2.33
CA LEU A 46 -9.29 4.12 -1.63
C LEU A 46 -10.32 4.82 -0.75
N LEU A 47 -10.09 6.10 -0.45
CA LEU A 47 -11.03 6.91 0.31
C LEU A 47 -12.21 7.44 -0.51
N ASP A 48 -11.98 7.75 -1.78
CA ASP A 48 -13.07 8.18 -2.66
C ASP A 48 -13.96 6.98 -3.03
N GLU A 49 -13.36 5.79 -3.21
CA GLU A 49 -14.07 4.56 -3.54
C GLU A 49 -14.90 4.01 -2.36
N ASN A 50 -14.33 3.94 -1.15
CA ASN A 50 -15.05 3.40 0.02
C ASN A 50 -16.06 4.37 0.64
N ALA A 51 -15.86 5.69 0.53
CA ALA A 51 -16.80 6.67 1.07
C ALA A 51 -18.05 6.86 0.19
N GLY A 52 -18.07 6.28 -1.02
CA GLY A 52 -19.14 6.49 -2.01
C GLY A 52 -19.33 7.94 -2.43
N ARG A 53 -18.37 8.83 -2.11
CA ARG A 53 -18.38 10.27 -2.38
C ARG A 53 -16.95 10.79 -2.50
N GLU A 54 -16.76 11.80 -3.35
CA GLU A 54 -15.47 12.48 -3.48
C GLU A 54 -15.10 13.17 -2.17
N VAL A 55 -14.05 12.69 -1.49
CA VAL A 55 -13.56 13.36 -0.28
C VAL A 55 -12.85 14.64 -0.73
N GLN A 56 -13.32 15.80 -0.27
CA GLN A 56 -12.75 17.09 -0.68
C GLN A 56 -11.23 17.08 -0.46
N TYR A 57 -10.46 17.44 -1.49
CA TYR A 57 -9.00 17.34 -1.49
C TYR A 57 -8.32 18.07 -0.31
N SER A 58 -8.94 19.12 0.22
CA SER A 58 -8.52 19.83 1.45
C SER A 58 -8.53 18.94 2.69
N LEU A 59 -9.48 18.00 2.80
CA LEU A 59 -9.60 17.05 3.90
C LEU A 59 -8.58 15.90 3.79
N LYS A 60 -8.20 15.49 2.57
CA LYS A 60 -7.21 14.42 2.36
C LYS A 60 -5.84 14.71 2.99
N GLY A 61 -5.41 15.96 2.99
CA GLY A 61 -4.18 16.39 3.68
C GLY A 61 -4.29 16.26 5.21
N LEU A 62 -5.48 16.51 5.77
CA LEU A 62 -5.78 16.33 7.19
C LEU A 62 -5.85 14.85 7.59
N LEU A 63 -6.01 13.97 6.61
CA LEU A 63 -6.07 12.54 6.85
C LEU A 63 -4.70 11.86 6.86
N ARG A 64 -3.62 12.59 6.59
CA ARG A 64 -2.28 12.00 6.68
C ARG A 64 -1.74 12.09 8.10
N PHE A 65 -1.16 11.02 8.61
CA PHE A 65 -0.40 11.04 9.84
C PHE A 65 0.71 12.09 9.76
N SER A 66 0.60 13.13 10.59
CA SER A 66 1.71 14.02 10.88
C SER A 66 2.56 13.39 11.98
N ARG A 67 3.88 13.31 11.78
CA ARG A 67 4.82 13.07 12.89
C ARG A 67 4.56 14.18 13.92
N SER A 68 4.14 13.80 15.14
CA SER A 68 4.12 14.77 16.23
C SER A 68 5.56 15.07 16.62
N ALA A 69 5.87 16.35 16.88
CA ALA A 69 7.04 16.69 17.67
C ALA A 69 7.06 15.82 18.95
N ARG A 70 8.23 15.21 19.21
CA ARG A 70 8.63 14.39 20.38
C ARG A 70 7.50 13.86 21.27
N GLY A 71 7.27 12.54 21.23
CA GLY A 71 6.64 11.81 22.34
C GLY A 71 5.11 11.81 22.41
N ARG A 72 4.37 12.26 21.39
CA ARG A 72 2.91 12.12 21.32
C ARG A 72 2.49 11.20 20.16
N LYS A 73 1.45 10.39 20.40
CA LYS A 73 0.83 9.55 19.36
C LYS A 73 0.52 10.40 18.11
N PRO A 74 0.84 9.91 16.91
CA PRO A 74 0.48 10.60 15.67
C PRO A 74 -1.05 10.76 15.65
N ARG A 75 -1.55 11.96 15.35
CA ARG A 75 -2.99 12.26 15.25
C ARG A 75 -3.28 12.76 13.85
N PHE A 76 -4.31 12.22 13.21
CA PHE A 76 -4.84 12.69 11.93
C PHE A 76 -5.15 14.19 12.01
N ALA A 77 -5.77 14.65 13.11
CA ALA A 77 -6.20 16.05 13.31
C ALA A 77 -5.14 17.16 13.09
N ARG A 78 -3.83 16.84 13.04
CA ARG A 78 -2.79 17.84 12.73
C ARG A 78 -2.47 17.94 11.24
N GLY A 79 -2.72 16.88 10.46
CA GLY A 79 -2.62 16.86 9.00
C GLY A 79 -1.26 17.25 8.42
N VAL A 80 -1.20 17.31 7.10
CA VAL A 80 -0.14 17.98 6.35
C VAL A 80 -0.71 19.02 5.41
N THR A 81 0.12 19.99 5.03
CA THR A 81 -0.31 21.02 4.08
C THR A 81 -0.69 20.41 2.74
N LYS A 82 -1.62 21.05 2.01
CA LYS A 82 -2.04 20.63 0.66
C LYS A 82 -0.86 20.44 -0.29
N GLY A 83 0.12 21.35 -0.22
CA GLY A 83 1.35 21.26 -1.03
C GLY A 83 2.25 20.10 -0.63
N ALA A 84 2.39 19.81 0.67
CA ALA A 84 3.16 18.65 1.13
C ALA A 84 2.49 17.32 0.74
N PHE A 85 1.16 17.24 0.85
CA PHE A 85 0.39 16.07 0.40
C PHE A 85 0.57 15.85 -1.11
N ARG A 86 0.35 16.90 -1.91
CA ARG A 86 0.47 16.84 -3.37
C ARG A 86 1.86 16.38 -3.83
N ARG A 87 2.93 16.92 -3.26
CA ARG A 87 4.29 16.51 -3.63
C ARG A 87 4.56 15.04 -3.36
N VAL A 88 4.07 14.51 -2.23
CA VAL A 88 4.21 13.09 -1.90
C VAL A 88 3.37 12.23 -2.84
N LEU A 89 2.13 12.63 -3.13
CA LEU A 89 1.26 11.94 -4.07
C LEU A 89 1.89 11.86 -5.47
N GLU A 90 2.38 12.99 -5.98
CA GLU A 90 3.08 13.02 -7.28
C GLU A 90 4.32 12.12 -7.28
N GLN A 91 5.07 12.06 -6.18
CA GLN A 91 6.21 11.15 -6.08
C GLN A 91 5.78 9.68 -6.04
N ALA A 92 4.73 9.36 -5.29
CA ALA A 92 4.19 8.01 -5.21
C ALA A 92 3.70 7.53 -6.57
N CYS A 93 2.89 8.35 -7.27
CA CYS A 93 2.42 8.06 -8.62
C CYS A 93 3.57 7.90 -9.62
N ARG A 94 4.59 8.77 -9.57
CA ARG A 94 5.79 8.62 -10.42
C ARG A 94 6.52 7.30 -10.18
N ASN A 95 6.63 6.86 -8.93
CA ASN A 95 7.27 5.59 -8.59
C ASN A 95 6.47 4.39 -9.12
N VAL A 96 5.14 4.40 -8.96
CA VAL A 96 4.25 3.36 -9.52
C VAL A 96 4.39 3.28 -11.05
N VAL A 97 4.27 4.43 -11.74
CA VAL A 97 4.39 4.48 -13.20
C VAL A 97 5.76 3.96 -13.65
N LYS A 98 6.86 4.41 -13.02
CA LYS A 98 8.19 3.89 -13.34
C LYS A 98 8.31 2.39 -13.14
N SER A 99 7.77 1.84 -12.05
CA SER A 99 7.77 0.39 -11.81
C SER A 99 7.05 -0.38 -12.92
N ILE A 100 5.91 0.12 -13.41
CA ILE A 100 5.17 -0.48 -14.53
C ILE A 100 6.04 -0.46 -15.80
N TYR A 101 6.60 0.70 -16.16
CA TYR A 101 7.48 0.81 -17.33
C TYR A 101 8.72 -0.09 -17.22
N THR A 102 9.31 -0.23 -16.03
CA THR A 102 10.44 -1.14 -15.80
C THR A 102 10.05 -2.59 -16.05
N LEU A 103 8.94 -3.07 -15.50
CA LEU A 103 8.49 -4.45 -15.72
C LEU A 103 8.23 -4.74 -17.20
N ILE A 104 7.55 -3.81 -17.89
CA ILE A 104 7.30 -3.92 -19.34
C ILE A 104 8.62 -3.93 -20.12
N LEU A 105 9.55 -3.03 -19.80
CA LEU A 105 10.84 -2.95 -20.47
C LEU A 105 11.65 -4.23 -20.30
N LEU A 106 11.76 -4.75 -19.08
CA LEU A 106 12.50 -5.98 -18.78
C LEU A 106 11.88 -7.20 -19.47
N GLY A 107 10.55 -7.27 -19.52
CA GLY A 107 9.83 -8.31 -20.28
C GLY A 107 10.07 -8.20 -21.79
N TYR A 108 10.02 -6.97 -22.34
CA TYR A 108 10.23 -6.71 -23.75
C TYR A 108 11.64 -7.09 -24.23
N ILE A 109 12.67 -6.84 -23.42
CA ILE A 109 14.06 -7.21 -23.76
C ILE A 109 14.41 -8.66 -23.42
N GLY A 110 13.45 -9.44 -22.92
CA GLY A 110 13.65 -10.86 -22.59
C GLY A 110 14.49 -11.13 -21.34
N LEU A 111 14.62 -10.15 -20.42
CA LEU A 111 15.29 -10.36 -19.13
C LEU A 111 14.35 -10.92 -18.05
N LEU A 112 13.04 -10.88 -18.30
CA LEU A 112 12.06 -11.65 -17.53
C LEU A 112 11.69 -12.88 -18.37
N ASP A 113 12.25 -14.04 -18.03
CA ASP A 113 12.03 -15.33 -18.72
C ASP A 113 10.54 -15.71 -18.83
N THR A 114 9.70 -15.14 -17.97
CA THR A 114 8.25 -15.20 -18.04
C THR A 114 7.70 -13.81 -18.37
N PRO A 115 7.50 -13.46 -19.65
CA PRO A 115 6.83 -12.21 -20.04
C PRO A 115 5.35 -12.17 -19.62
N ASN A 116 4.85 -13.24 -19.00
CA ASN A 116 3.53 -13.22 -18.38
C ASN A 116 3.59 -12.45 -17.06
N LEU A 117 3.23 -11.17 -17.11
CA LEU A 117 2.79 -10.43 -15.92
C LEU A 117 1.56 -11.12 -15.26
N ALA A 118 0.85 -11.97 -16.00
CA ALA A 118 -0.39 -12.62 -15.59
C ALA A 118 -0.27 -13.38 -14.26
N PRO A 119 0.69 -14.32 -14.05
CA PRO A 119 0.92 -14.95 -12.75
C PRO A 119 1.06 -13.98 -11.56
N TYR A 120 1.71 -12.83 -11.75
CA TYR A 120 1.89 -11.84 -10.68
C TYR A 120 0.58 -11.12 -10.33
N ILE A 121 -0.18 -10.73 -11.36
CA ILE A 121 -1.49 -10.10 -11.21
C ILE A 121 -2.50 -11.11 -10.63
N GLU A 122 -2.50 -12.34 -11.14
CA GLU A 122 -3.34 -13.45 -10.69
C GLU A 122 -3.07 -13.78 -9.22
N LEU A 123 -1.82 -13.76 -8.78
CA LEU A 123 -1.49 -14.02 -7.38
C LEU A 123 -1.97 -12.90 -6.45
N SER A 124 -1.84 -11.63 -6.85
CA SER A 124 -2.40 -10.49 -6.10
C SER A 124 -3.93 -10.56 -6.03
N ASN A 125 -4.57 -10.90 -7.15
CA ASN A 125 -6.01 -11.12 -7.24
C ASN A 125 -6.46 -12.32 -6.40
N PHE A 126 -5.68 -13.41 -6.39
CA PHE A 126 -5.95 -14.61 -5.59
C PHE A 126 -5.94 -14.30 -4.11
N ILE A 127 -4.92 -13.58 -3.60
CA ILE A 127 -4.89 -13.17 -2.19
C ILE A 127 -6.07 -12.26 -1.86
N SER A 128 -6.36 -11.26 -2.69
CA SER A 128 -7.47 -10.34 -2.46
C SER A 128 -8.80 -11.08 -2.41
N SER A 129 -9.03 -11.98 -3.38
CA SER A 129 -10.22 -12.83 -3.46
C SER A 129 -10.31 -13.82 -2.29
N TYR A 130 -9.17 -14.36 -1.83
CA TYR A 130 -9.13 -15.30 -0.71
C TYR A 130 -9.48 -14.62 0.61
N ARG A 131 -9.02 -13.38 0.82
CA ARG A 131 -9.41 -12.55 1.97
C ARG A 131 -10.90 -12.25 1.96
N GLU A 132 -11.41 -11.81 0.81
CA GLU A 132 -12.83 -11.48 0.64
C GLU A 132 -13.73 -12.69 0.91
N ARG A 133 -13.41 -13.86 0.33
CA ARG A 133 -14.17 -15.11 0.55
C ARG A 133 -14.21 -15.57 2.00
N LEU A 134 -13.17 -15.29 2.77
CA LEU A 134 -13.08 -15.65 4.18
C LEU A 134 -13.63 -14.56 5.11
N GLY A 135 -14.10 -13.42 4.56
CA GLY A 135 -14.54 -12.27 5.36
C GLY A 135 -13.40 -11.64 6.18
N LEU A 136 -12.15 -11.86 5.79
CA LEU A 136 -10.99 -11.46 6.57
C LEU A 136 -10.69 -9.98 6.36
N GLU A 137 -10.67 -9.27 7.47
CA GLU A 137 -10.30 -7.88 7.54
C GLU A 137 -8.79 -7.68 7.39
N TYR A 138 -8.36 -6.49 6.93
CA TYR A 138 -6.97 -6.05 7.06
C TYR A 138 -6.48 -6.17 8.51
N GLY A 139 -5.37 -6.88 8.71
CA GLY A 139 -4.80 -7.15 10.04
C GLY A 139 -5.34 -8.37 10.80
N ASP A 140 -6.28 -9.15 10.24
CA ASP A 140 -6.82 -10.35 10.92
C ASP A 140 -5.82 -11.54 10.86
N PRO A 141 -5.33 -12.07 12.01
CA PRO A 141 -4.29 -13.09 12.04
C PRO A 141 -4.84 -14.49 11.73
N SER A 142 -5.18 -14.76 10.48
CA SER A 142 -5.49 -16.11 10.01
C SER A 142 -4.19 -16.89 9.72
N PRO A 143 -3.95 -18.06 10.35
CA PRO A 143 -2.76 -18.88 10.07
C PRO A 143 -2.66 -19.32 8.60
N HIS A 144 -3.80 -19.50 7.93
CA HIS A 144 -3.85 -19.88 6.52
C HIS A 144 -3.45 -18.72 5.61
N LEU A 145 -3.88 -17.49 5.96
CA LEU A 145 -3.48 -16.28 5.26
C LEU A 145 -1.97 -16.07 5.40
N LYS A 146 -1.42 -16.19 6.60
CA LYS A 146 0.02 -16.06 6.85
C LYS A 146 0.85 -17.03 6.00
N LYS A 147 0.41 -18.29 5.90
CA LYS A 147 1.10 -19.29 5.05
C LYS A 147 1.05 -18.91 3.57
N LEU A 148 -0.08 -18.40 3.10
CA LEU A 148 -0.22 -17.92 1.72
C LEU A 148 0.66 -16.68 1.45
N GLU A 149 0.74 -15.76 2.41
CA GLU A 149 1.63 -14.60 2.37
C GLU A 149 3.10 -15.02 2.27
N GLU A 150 3.52 -15.98 3.10
CA GLU A 150 4.88 -16.55 3.07
C GLU A 150 5.20 -17.19 1.71
N GLN A 151 4.24 -17.92 1.13
CA GLN A 151 4.39 -18.52 -0.20
C GLN A 151 4.52 -17.46 -1.30
N LEU A 152 3.70 -16.39 -1.25
CA LEU A 152 3.81 -15.29 -2.21
C LEU A 152 5.18 -14.62 -2.12
N VAL A 153 5.64 -14.33 -0.91
CA VAL A 153 6.95 -13.67 -0.70
C VAL A 153 8.08 -14.54 -1.22
N GLN A 154 8.05 -15.85 -0.94
CA GLN A 154 9.06 -16.78 -1.48
C GLN A 154 9.07 -16.80 -3.01
N LEU A 155 7.89 -16.81 -3.63
CA LEU A 155 7.77 -16.78 -5.08
C LEU A 155 8.36 -15.48 -5.65
N VAL A 156 7.99 -14.33 -5.08
CA VAL A 156 8.52 -13.03 -5.50
C VAL A 156 10.03 -12.96 -5.33
N ASP A 157 10.56 -13.43 -4.19
CA ASP A 157 12.00 -13.46 -3.92
C ASP A 157 12.73 -14.37 -4.92
N GLU A 158 12.15 -15.51 -5.30
CA GLU A 158 12.71 -16.41 -6.30
C GLU A 158 12.82 -15.74 -7.67
N TYR A 159 11.78 -15.06 -8.13
CA TYR A 159 11.80 -14.30 -9.37
C TYR A 159 12.71 -13.06 -9.32
N ALA A 160 12.91 -12.48 -8.14
CA ALA A 160 13.82 -11.35 -7.96
C ALA A 160 15.30 -11.77 -7.98
N LYS A 161 15.64 -13.05 -7.74
CA LYS A 161 17.03 -13.57 -7.65
C LYS A 161 17.95 -13.12 -8.78
N PRO A 162 17.59 -13.15 -10.07
CA PRO A 162 18.47 -12.72 -11.15
C PRO A 162 18.88 -11.25 -11.05
N PHE A 163 18.08 -10.44 -10.36
CA PHE A 163 18.29 -9.01 -10.16
C PHE A 163 18.94 -8.68 -8.81
N MET A 164 19.15 -9.68 -7.95
CA MET A 164 19.81 -9.50 -6.66
C MET A 164 21.33 -9.61 -6.80
N VAL A 165 22.04 -8.55 -6.39
CA VAL A 165 23.49 -8.60 -6.18
C VAL A 165 23.76 -8.98 -4.73
N ALA A 166 24.63 -9.96 -4.50
CA ALA A 166 24.91 -10.49 -3.16
C ALA A 166 25.12 -9.38 -2.12
N GLY A 167 24.28 -9.37 -1.07
CA GLY A 167 24.42 -8.50 0.10
C GLY A 167 23.65 -7.17 0.10
N LYS A 168 22.64 -6.97 -0.78
CA LYS A 168 21.80 -5.77 -0.72
C LYS A 168 20.30 -6.07 -0.73
N PHE A 169 19.65 -5.76 0.39
CA PHE A 169 18.32 -5.17 0.49
C PHE A 169 18.46 -3.88 1.30
#